data_AF-A0A925E208-F1
#
_entry.id   AF-A0A925E208-F1
#
_cell.length_a   1.000
_cell.length_b   1.000
_cell.length_c   1.000
_cell.angle_alpha   90.00
_cell.angle_beta   90.00
_cell.angle_gamma   90.00
#
_symmetry.space_group_name_H-M   'P 1'
#
loop_
_entity.id
_entity.type
_entity.pdbx_description
1 polymer ?
#
loop_
_entity_poly.entity_id
_entity_poly.type
_entity_poly.pdbx_seq_one_letter_code
_entity_poly.pdbx_strand_id
1 'polypeptide(L)'
;MKFYNSRMETGYLIALLLLFGFMMFVFQRTEAKKRRIIAIMMLIVFLFIRDWVLSRRIVPEANLAFIIALIVNLLFWALIGRYNPVPSSDEIQVLGLDD
;
A
#
# COMPACT_ATOMS: atom_id res chain seq x y z
N MET A 1 8.34 -37.84 5.43
CA MET A 1 8.99 -36.67 4.81
C MET A 1 7.96 -36.02 3.87
N LYS A 2 7.27 -34.95 4.29
CA LYS A 2 6.27 -34.29 3.44
C LYS A 2 7.02 -33.52 2.35
N PHE A 3 6.87 -33.93 1.09
CA PHE A 3 7.30 -33.14 -0.05
C PHE A 3 6.54 -31.81 -0.02
N TYR A 4 7.22 -30.75 0.40
CA TYR A 4 6.69 -29.40 0.30
C TYR A 4 6.76 -29.03 -1.17
N ASN A 5 5.61 -28.98 -1.81
CA ASN A 5 5.50 -28.58 -3.20
C ASN A 5 5.92 -27.09 -3.25
N SER A 6 7.08 -26.76 -3.82
CA SER A 6 7.57 -25.38 -4.00
C SER A 6 6.78 -24.61 -5.06
N ARG A 7 5.47 -24.86 -5.15
CA ARG A 7 4.59 -24.09 -6.03
C ARG A 7 4.26 -22.82 -5.30
N MET A 8 4.62 -21.68 -5.89
CA MET A 8 4.17 -20.38 -5.38
C MET A 8 2.66 -20.43 -5.18
N GLU A 9 2.25 -20.14 -3.96
CA GLU A 9 0.84 -20.13 -3.60
C GLU A 9 0.23 -18.84 -4.14
N THR A 10 -0.31 -18.91 -5.36
CA THR A 10 -0.85 -17.76 -6.11
C THR A 10 -1.87 -16.97 -5.30
N GLY A 11 -2.62 -17.64 -4.42
CA GLY A 11 -3.56 -16.98 -3.49
C GLY A 11 -2.88 -15.99 -2.54
N TYR A 12 -1.77 -16.38 -1.92
CA TYR A 12 -1.02 -15.48 -1.02
C TYR A 12 -0.38 -14.33 -1.78
N LEU A 13 0.16 -14.61 -2.98
CA LEU A 13 0.73 -13.58 -3.85
C LEU A 13 -0.31 -12.50 -4.18
N ILE A 14 -1.49 -12.89 -4.66
CA ILE A 14 -2.55 -11.94 -5.03
C ILE A 14 -3.03 -11.17 -3.81
N ALA A 15 -3.25 -11.84 -2.67
CA ALA A 15 -3.69 -11.18 -1.45
C ALA A 15 -2.68 -10.15 -0.94
N LEU A 16 -1.40 -10.51 -0.89
CA LEU A 16 -0.33 -9.60 -0.48
C LEU A 16 -0.12 -8.48 -1.49
N LEU A 17 -0.27 -8.74 -2.79
CA LEU A 17 -0.17 -7.74 -3.85
C LEU A 17 -1.24 -6.66 -3.67
N LEU A 18 -2.50 -7.06 -3.48
CA LEU A 18 -3.60 -6.14 -3.25
C LEU A 18 -3.41 -5.36 -1.95
N LEU A 19 -2.97 -6.03 -0.88
CA LEU A 19 -2.73 -5.40 0.42
C LEU A 19 -1.61 -4.36 0.36
N PHE A 20 -0.43 -4.72 -0.14
CA PHE A 20 0.69 -3.78 -0.30
C PHE A 20 0.36 -2.67 -1.28
N GLY A 21 -0.29 -3.01 -2.39
CA GLY A 21 -0.74 -2.06 -3.40
C GLY A 21 -1.68 -1.00 -2.80
N PHE A 22 -2.65 -1.44 -2.00
CA PHE A 22 -3.58 -0.55 -1.30
C PHE A 22 -2.87 0.32 -0.26
N MET A 23 -1.98 -0.26 0.56
CA MET A 23 -1.20 0.50 1.54
C MET A 23 -0.38 1.62 0.87
N MET A 24 0.34 1.31 -0.21
CA MET A 24 1.10 2.31 -0.95
C MET A 24 0.20 3.38 -1.58
N PHE A 25 -0.94 2.98 -2.12
CA PHE A 25 -1.90 3.91 -2.71
C PHE A 25 -2.43 4.91 -1.67
N VAL A 26 -2.84 4.43 -0.48
CA VAL A 26 -3.27 5.28 0.63
C VAL A 26 -2.16 6.24 1.04
N PHE A 27 -0.91 5.78 1.08
CA PHE A 27 0.23 6.62 1.44
C PHE A 27 0.43 7.74 0.43
N GLN A 28 0.36 7.43 -0.87
CA GLN A 28 0.46 8.42 -1.95
C GLN A 28 -0.66 9.46 -1.88
N ARG A 29 -1.86 9.06 -1.46
CA ARG A 29 -3.06 9.92 -1.39
C ARG A 29 -3.27 10.60 -0.04
N THR A 30 -2.32 10.50 0.88
CA THR A 30 -2.39 11.18 2.17
C THR A 30 -1.73 12.56 2.10
N GLU A 31 -2.45 13.57 2.61
CA GLU A 31 -1.94 14.93 2.77
C GLU A 31 -0.58 14.96 3.49
N ALA A 32 0.33 15.86 3.09
CA ALA A 32 1.68 15.96 3.67
C ALA A 32 1.67 16.07 5.21
N LYS A 33 0.75 16.83 5.79
CA LYS A 33 0.62 17.01 7.25
C LYS A 33 0.29 15.70 7.98
N LYS A 34 -0.57 14.86 7.38
CA LYS A 34 -1.05 13.62 8.00
C LYS A 34 -0.19 12.40 7.64
N ARG A 35 0.70 12.55 6.65
CA ARG A 35 1.53 11.47 6.10
C ARG A 35 2.41 10.78 7.13
N ARG A 36 2.96 11.52 8.10
CA ARG A 36 3.80 10.94 9.16
C ARG A 36 2.99 9.97 10.05
N ILE A 37 1.77 10.35 10.43
CA ILE A 37 0.90 9.50 11.25
C ILE A 37 0.50 8.25 10.46
N ILE A 38 0.09 8.42 9.20
CA ILE A 38 -0.24 7.28 8.32
C ILE A 38 0.97 6.36 8.11
N ALA A 39 2.18 6.89 7.96
CA ALA A 39 3.39 6.09 7.85
C ALA A 39 3.62 5.21 9.09
N ILE A 40 3.39 5.75 10.29
CA ILE A 40 3.52 5.00 11.55
C ILE A 40 2.47 3.90 11.63
N MET A 41 1.21 4.20 11.28
CA MET A 41 0.15 3.18 11.24
C MET A 41 0.46 2.07 10.23
N MET A 42 0.95 2.43 9.05
CA MET A 42 1.37 1.47 8.03
C MET A 42 2.57 0.63 8.48
N LEU A 43 3.52 1.21 9.20
CA LEU A 43 4.65 0.48 9.76
C LEU A 43 4.18 -0.61 10.74
N ILE A 44 3.23 -0.28 11.62
CA ILE A 44 2.63 -1.25 12.53
C ILE A 44 2.01 -2.42 11.75
N VAL A 45 1.17 -2.13 10.75
CA VAL A 45 0.56 -3.15 9.89
C VAL A 45 1.62 -3.97 9.15
N PHE A 46 2.67 -3.33 8.64
CA PHE A 46 3.76 -4.01 7.94
C PHE A 46 4.52 -4.98 8.85
N LEU A 47 4.73 -4.64 10.12
CA LEU A 47 5.36 -5.54 11.10
C LEU A 47 4.48 -6.77 11.36
N PHE A 48 3.16 -6.60 11.46
CA PHE A 48 2.22 -7.73 11.57
C PHE A 48 2.27 -8.63 10.34
N ILE A 49 2.30 -8.05 9.13
CA ILE A 49 2.42 -8.82 7.88
C ILE A 49 3.76 -9.57 7.86
N ARG A 50 4.86 -8.92 8.25
CA ARG A 50 6.19 -9.54 8.29
C ARG A 50 6.20 -10.77 9.19
N ASP A 51 5.71 -10.64 10.42
CA ASP A 51 5.61 -11.75 11.36
C ASP A 51 4.74 -12.88 10.78
N TRP A 52 3.60 -12.50 10.20
CA TRP A 52 2.68 -13.43 9.55
C TRP A 52 3.31 -14.18 8.36
N VAL A 53 4.12 -13.51 7.54
CA VAL A 53 4.82 -14.11 6.39
C VAL A 53 5.92 -15.07 6.83
N LEU A 54 6.70 -14.70 7.85
CA LEU A 54 7.76 -15.55 8.42
C LEU A 54 7.18 -16.82 9.04
N SER A 55 6.17 -16.61 9.90
CA SER A 55 4.97 -17.41 10.04
C SER A 55 4.80 -18.66 9.17
N ARG A 56 4.34 -18.37 7.95
CA ARG A 56 3.89 -19.35 6.95
C ARG A 56 4.98 -19.73 5.94
N ARG A 57 6.20 -19.19 6.09
CA ARG A 57 7.34 -19.41 5.18
C ARG A 57 7.07 -19.00 3.72
N ILE A 58 6.28 -17.96 3.50
CA ILE A 58 5.87 -17.42 2.17
C ILE A 58 6.61 -16.11 1.82
N VAL A 59 7.88 -16.04 2.22
CA VAL A 59 8.74 -14.87 1.99
C VAL A 59 8.92 -14.55 0.49
N PRO A 60 9.12 -15.55 -0.40
CA PRO A 60 9.25 -15.27 -1.84
C PRO A 60 8.01 -14.60 -2.44
N GLU A 61 6.80 -15.08 -2.09
CA GLU A 61 5.53 -14.52 -2.54
C GLU A 61 5.35 -13.09 -2.03
N ALA A 62 5.68 -12.84 -0.77
CA ALA A 62 5.60 -11.51 -0.17
C ALA A 62 6.56 -10.51 -0.85
N ASN A 63 7.80 -10.92 -1.11
CA ASN A 63 8.78 -10.08 -1.77
C ASN A 63 8.37 -9.76 -3.22
N LEU A 64 7.91 -10.76 -3.95
CA LEU A 64 7.45 -10.58 -5.33
C LEU A 64 6.21 -9.68 -5.39
N ALA A 65 5.23 -9.90 -4.51
CA ALA A 65 4.06 -9.06 -4.38
C ALA A 65 4.42 -7.60 -4.04
N PHE A 66 5.38 -7.39 -3.13
CA PHE A 66 5.84 -6.06 -2.76
C PHE A 66 6.51 -5.32 -3.92
N ILE A 67 7.39 -6.00 -4.67
CA ILE A 67 8.05 -5.42 -5.85
C ILE A 67 7.02 -5.03 -6.92
N ILE A 68 6.08 -5.93 -7.23
CA ILE A 68 5.02 -5.64 -8.21
C ILE A 68 4.15 -4.48 -7.73
N ALA A 69 3.73 -4.47 -6.46
CA ALA A 69 2.94 -3.40 -5.88
C ALA A 69 3.65 -2.04 -5.99
N LEU A 70 4.97 -2.01 -5.75
CA LEU A 70 5.80 -0.81 -5.85
C LEU A 70 5.84 -0.30 -7.30
N ILE A 71 6.09 -1.18 -8.27
CA ILE A 71 6.11 -0.81 -9.70
C ILE A 71 4.76 -0.28 -10.14
N VAL A 72 3.66 -0.98 -9.81
CA VAL A 72 2.30 -0.57 -10.18
C VAL A 72 1.96 0.79 -9.57
N ASN A 73 2.27 1.00 -8.29
CA ASN A 73 2.04 2.29 -7.62
C ASN A 73 2.92 3.41 -8.17
N LEU A 74 4.16 3.11 -8.56
CA LEU A 74 5.05 4.09 -9.21
C LEU A 74 4.51 4.50 -10.58
N LEU A 75 4.06 3.54 -11.39
CA LEU A 75 3.42 3.80 -12.69
C LEU A 75 2.13 4.60 -12.52
N PHE A 76 1.30 4.23 -11.55
CA PHE A 76 0.09 4.99 -11.23
C PHE A 76 0.41 6.44 -10.87
N TRP A 77 1.40 6.67 -10.00
CA TRP A 77 1.83 8.01 -9.64
C TRP A 77 2.36 8.80 -10.85
N ALA A 78 3.20 8.19 -11.68
CA ALA A 78 3.83 8.84 -12.83
C ALA A 78 2.81 9.21 -13.93
N LEU A 79 1.83 8.35 -14.17
CA LEU A 79 0.85 8.52 -15.25
C LEU A 79 -0.37 9.34 -14.82
N ILE A 80 -0.85 9.16 -13.59
CA ILE A 80 -2.14 9.70 -13.14
C ILE A 80 -1.97 10.55 -11.87
N GLY A 81 -1.24 10.03 -10.88
CA GLY A 81 -1.14 10.66 -9.55
C GLY A 81 -0.55 12.07 -9.56
N ARG A 82 0.44 12.35 -10.41
CA ARG A 82 1.06 13.69 -10.50
C ARG A 82 0.12 14.80 -10.98
N TYR A 83 -0.93 14.44 -11.72
CA TYR A 83 -1.89 15.39 -12.28
C TYR A 83 -3.08 15.67 -11.37
N ASN A 84 -3.24 14.88 -10.30
CA ASN A 84 -4.36 14.99 -9.37
C ASN A 84 -3.83 15.12 -7.94
N PRO A 85 -3.33 16.32 -7.56
CA PRO A 85 -2.77 16.55 -6.23
C PRO A 85 -3.83 16.39 -5.14
N VAL A 86 -3.40 16.00 -3.94
CA VAL A 86 -4.28 15.86 -2.79
C VAL A 86 -4.70 17.26 -2.32
N PRO A 87 -6.00 17.58 -2.23
CA PRO A 87 -6.48 18.86 -1.72
C PRO A 87 -5.95 19.14 -0.31
N SER A 88 -5.60 20.39 -0.03
CA SER A 88 -5.26 20.82 1.32
C SER A 88 -6.52 20.81 2.18
N SER A 89 -6.41 20.35 3.44
CA SER A 89 -7.53 20.44 4.38
C SER A 89 -7.69 21.82 5.03
N ASP A 90 -6.80 22.77 4.73
CA ASP A 90 -6.85 24.13 5.27
C ASP A 90 -7.83 25.05 4.50
N GLU A 91 -8.14 24.72 3.25
CA GLU A 91 -8.99 25.52 2.38
C GLU A 91 -10.45 25.06 2.56
N ILE A 92 -11.07 25.50 3.66
CA ILE A 92 -12.49 25.26 3.91
C ILE A 92 -13.28 26.12 2.93
N GLN A 93 -13.68 25.53 1.81
CA GLN A 93 -14.63 26.16 0.89
C GLN A 93 -16.01 26.15 1.57
N VAL A 94 -16.42 27.30 2.09
CA VAL A 94 -17.77 27.50 2.63
C VAL A 94 -18.73 27.55 1.45
N LEU A 95 -19.43 26.44 1.19
CA LEU A 95 -20.51 26.40 0.21
C LEU A 95 -21.69 27.19 0.78
N GLY A 96 -21.97 28.37 0.19
CA GLY A 96 -23.14 29.19 0.53
C GLY A 96 -22.86 30.57 1.11
N LEU A 97 -21.66 31.14 0.96
CA LEU A 97 -21.45 32.58 1.13
C LEU A 97 -21.64 33.27 -0.23
N ASP A 98 -22.85 33.19 -0.78
CA ASP A 98 -23.32 34.17 -1.76
C ASP A 98 -23.80 35.38 -0.93
N ASP A 99 -23.28 36.57 -1.25
CA ASP A 99 -23.59 37.84 -0.56
C ASP A 99 -25.10 38.10 -0.41
#